data_AF-A0A7J6U590-F1
#
_entry.id   AF-A0A7J6U590-F1
#
_cell.length_a   1.000
_cell.length_b   1.000
_cell.length_c   1.000
_cell.angle_alpha   90.00
_cell.angle_beta   90.00
_cell.angle_gamma   90.00
#
_symmetry.space_group_name_H-M   'P 1'
#
loop_
_entity.id
_entity.type
_entity.pdbx_description
1 polymer ?
#
loop_
_entity_poly.entity_id
_entity_poly.type
_entity_poly.pdbx_seq_one_letter_code
_entity_poly.pdbx_strand_id
1 'polypeptide(L)'
;DLLRVLRYNAVTITNDSLQDVALGFYREVSAMNHSCSPNVVLTFSGPTVTLRAIRSIPQGGELFISYVDVCITPTSKRRQRLHDQYKFDCSCERCSREGPALSDEDKSYPKLVYAEEDLRLSVQKQDWKEAARAGRLVDELRVSLSGGQEYDVCLGVNAYMLAKILSLDDGLLREALTYFAKAVNWDASQTQ
;
A
#
# COMPACT_ATOMS: atom_id res chain seq x y z
N ASP A 1 -3.37 29.32 -9.70
CA ASP A 1 -2.25 29.32 -8.75
C ASP A 1 -1.46 28.04 -8.93
N LEU A 2 -0.22 28.15 -9.41
CA LEU A 2 0.66 27.01 -9.75
C LEU A 2 1.01 26.18 -8.50
N LEU A 3 1.19 26.82 -7.34
CA LEU A 3 1.54 26.13 -6.09
C LEU A 3 0.47 25.12 -5.68
N ARG A 4 -0.80 25.45 -5.95
CA ARG A 4 -1.92 24.57 -5.68
C ARG A 4 -1.93 23.34 -6.59
N VAL A 5 -1.60 23.52 -7.87
CA VAL A 5 -1.44 22.41 -8.83
C VAL A 5 -0.30 21.51 -8.36
N LEU A 6 0.83 22.09 -7.96
CA LEU A 6 1.97 21.32 -7.47
C LEU A 6 1.60 20.50 -6.23
N ARG A 7 0.92 21.12 -5.25
CA ARG A 7 0.55 20.49 -3.98
C ARG A 7 -0.35 19.25 -4.13
N TYR A 8 -1.23 19.23 -5.12
CA TYR A 8 -2.20 18.14 -5.30
C TYR A 8 -1.75 17.05 -6.27
N ASN A 9 -0.77 17.34 -7.14
CA ASN A 9 -0.40 16.45 -8.24
C ASN A 9 1.04 15.93 -8.14
N ALA A 10 1.84 16.46 -7.20
CA ALA A 10 3.19 15.96 -6.95
C ALA A 10 3.14 14.54 -6.40
N VAL A 11 4.01 13.69 -6.91
CA VAL A 11 4.20 12.33 -6.45
C VAL A 11 5.57 12.22 -5.81
N THR A 12 5.63 11.61 -4.62
CA THR A 12 6.92 11.30 -3.97
C THR A 12 7.61 10.16 -4.70
N ILE A 13 8.82 10.43 -5.19
CA ILE A 13 9.68 9.44 -5.83
C ILE A 13 10.50 8.75 -4.75
N THR A 14 10.47 7.41 -4.76
CA THR A 14 11.21 6.59 -3.81
C THR A 14 12.37 5.85 -4.49
N ASN A 15 13.49 5.68 -3.80
CA ASN A 15 14.57 4.82 -4.28
C ASN A 15 14.23 3.32 -4.08
N ASP A 16 15.19 2.44 -4.41
CA ASP A 16 15.03 0.99 -4.30
C ASP A 16 14.89 0.48 -2.86
N SER A 17 15.34 1.28 -1.88
CA SER A 17 15.12 1.05 -0.45
C SER A 17 13.84 1.70 0.07
N LEU A 18 12.94 2.15 -0.82
CA LEU A 18 11.67 2.81 -0.52
C LEU A 18 11.82 4.12 0.27
N GLN A 19 12.99 4.75 0.21
CA GLN A 19 13.21 6.05 0.83
C GLN A 19 12.78 7.15 -0.12
N ASP A 20 12.09 8.16 0.40
CA ASP A 20 11.72 9.36 -0.33
C ASP A 20 12.99 10.12 -0.74
N VAL A 21 13.16 10.34 -2.05
CA VAL A 21 14.36 11.01 -2.60
C VAL A 21 14.05 12.28 -3.38
N ALA A 22 12.84 12.39 -3.94
CA ALA A 22 12.44 13.55 -4.75
C ALA A 22 10.92 13.69 -4.84
N LEU A 23 10.47 14.81 -5.43
CA LEU A 23 9.10 15.02 -5.88
C LEU A 23 9.08 15.06 -7.41
N GLY A 24 8.15 14.34 -8.01
CA GLY A 24 7.96 14.27 -9.45
C GLY A 24 6.55 14.68 -9.87
N PHE A 25 6.43 15.11 -11.12
CA PHE A 25 5.15 15.40 -11.77
C PHE A 25 4.97 14.47 -12.96
N TYR A 26 3.93 13.64 -12.89
CA TYR A 26 3.62 12.65 -13.90
C TYR A 26 2.17 12.82 -14.27
N ARG A 27 1.90 13.42 -15.43
CA ARG A 27 0.55 13.81 -15.86
C ARG A 27 -0.44 12.65 -15.79
N GLU A 28 -0.01 11.47 -16.25
CA GLU A 28 -0.80 10.25 -16.26
C GLU A 28 -1.09 9.75 -14.85
N VAL A 29 -0.14 9.94 -13.92
CA VAL A 29 -0.31 9.57 -12.51
C VAL A 29 -1.22 10.52 -11.77
N SER A 30 -1.06 11.82 -12.02
CA SER A 30 -1.89 12.88 -11.45
C SER A 30 -3.36 12.78 -11.86
N ALA A 31 -3.69 12.09 -12.96
CA ALA A 31 -5.05 11.85 -13.39
C ALA A 31 -5.75 10.69 -12.65
N MET A 32 -5.01 9.83 -11.95
CA MET A 32 -5.58 8.67 -11.25
C MET A 32 -6.09 9.06 -9.86
N ASN A 33 -7.30 8.61 -9.54
CA ASN A 33 -7.93 8.87 -8.26
C ASN A 33 -7.39 7.97 -7.13
N HIS A 34 -7.69 8.38 -5.91
CA HIS A 34 -7.35 7.64 -4.71
C HIS A 34 -8.33 6.51 -4.41
N SER A 35 -7.80 5.37 -3.94
CA SER A 35 -8.55 4.42 -3.14
C SER A 35 -7.66 3.88 -2.01
N CYS A 36 -8.21 3.68 -0.80
CA CYS A 36 -7.51 2.92 0.25
C CYS A 36 -7.45 1.42 -0.08
N SER A 37 -8.19 1.00 -1.11
CA SER A 37 -8.02 -0.27 -1.81
C SER A 37 -7.68 -0.03 -3.29
N PRO A 38 -6.44 0.35 -3.63
CA PRO A 38 -6.00 0.61 -5.00
C PRO A 38 -5.95 -0.66 -5.85
N ASN A 39 -6.03 -0.52 -7.19
CA ASN A 39 -5.78 -1.63 -8.14
C ASN A 39 -4.42 -1.56 -8.82
N VAL A 40 -3.73 -0.44 -8.69
CA VAL A 40 -2.40 -0.25 -9.25
C VAL A 40 -1.45 0.28 -8.19
N VAL A 41 -0.19 -0.14 -8.26
CA VAL A 41 0.91 0.37 -7.45
C VAL A 41 1.90 1.11 -8.34
N LEU A 42 2.48 2.18 -7.80
CA LEU A 42 3.52 2.96 -8.44
C LEU A 42 4.89 2.42 -8.05
N THR A 43 5.81 2.37 -9.01
CA THR A 43 7.22 2.15 -8.75
C THR A 43 8.11 3.08 -9.51
N PHE A 44 9.27 3.33 -8.93
CA PHE A 44 10.26 4.21 -9.51
C PHE A 44 11.55 3.44 -9.81
N SER A 45 12.13 3.77 -10.97
CA SER A 45 13.51 3.48 -11.33
C SER A 45 14.14 4.81 -11.73
N GLY A 46 14.86 5.43 -10.79
CA GLY A 46 15.23 6.83 -10.90
C GLY A 46 13.99 7.73 -11.10
N PRO A 47 13.96 8.60 -12.14
CA PRO A 47 12.82 9.46 -12.43
C PRO A 47 11.70 8.75 -13.20
N THR A 48 11.88 7.50 -13.64
CA THR A 48 10.88 6.78 -14.43
C THR A 48 9.86 6.10 -13.52
N VAL A 49 8.57 6.36 -13.76
CA VAL A 49 7.47 5.73 -13.03
C VAL A 49 6.88 4.56 -13.82
N THR A 50 6.67 3.43 -13.15
CA THR A 50 6.02 2.23 -13.68
C THR A 50 4.80 1.90 -12.84
N LEU A 51 3.66 1.77 -13.52
CA LEU A 51 2.40 1.31 -12.95
C LEU A 51 2.28 -0.21 -13.08
N ARG A 52 1.89 -0.87 -12.00
CA ARG A 52 1.63 -2.32 -12.02
C ARG A 52 0.28 -2.61 -11.40
N ALA A 53 -0.53 -3.39 -12.11
CA ALA A 53 -1.79 -3.89 -11.58
C ALA A 53 -1.50 -4.91 -10.46
N ILE A 54 -2.23 -4.79 -9.36
CA ILE A 54 -2.15 -5.68 -8.19
C ILE A 54 -3.47 -6.44 -7.96
N ARG A 55 -4.48 -6.20 -8.80
CA ARG A 55 -5.72 -6.98 -8.86
C ARG A 55 -6.25 -6.97 -10.29
N SER A 56 -7.19 -7.87 -10.57
CA SER A 56 -7.89 -7.88 -11.85
C SER A 56 -8.60 -6.53 -12.07
N ILE A 57 -8.46 -5.98 -13.28
CA ILE A 57 -9.08 -4.72 -13.69
C ILE A 57 -9.94 -5.00 -14.92
N PRO A 58 -11.27 -4.84 -14.84
CA PRO A 58 -12.13 -5.05 -15.99
C PRO A 58 -11.83 -3.99 -17.07
N GLN A 59 -12.09 -4.33 -18.33
CA GLN A 59 -11.94 -3.38 -19.43
C GLN A 59 -12.79 -2.13 -19.20
N GLY A 60 -12.18 -0.95 -19.33
CA GLY A 60 -12.83 0.33 -19.04
C GLY A 60 -12.96 0.65 -17.54
N GLY A 61 -12.44 -0.21 -16.65
CA GLY A 61 -12.38 0.04 -15.22
C GLY A 61 -11.39 1.15 -14.87
N GLU A 62 -11.72 1.94 -13.86
CA GLU A 62 -10.89 3.03 -13.38
C GLU A 62 -9.63 2.52 -12.66
N LEU A 63 -8.51 3.21 -12.85
CA LEU A 63 -7.26 2.94 -12.14
C LEU A 63 -7.18 3.79 -10.87
N PHE A 64 -6.97 3.13 -9.74
CA PHE A 64 -6.84 3.72 -8.42
C PHE A 64 -5.46 3.47 -7.84
N ILE A 65 -4.80 4.55 -7.43
CA ILE A 65 -3.56 4.53 -6.66
C ILE A 65 -3.85 4.90 -5.19
N SER A 66 -2.90 4.62 -4.30
CA SER A 66 -2.98 5.15 -2.94
C SER A 66 -2.17 6.44 -2.81
N TYR A 67 -2.78 7.49 -2.26
CA TYR A 67 -2.11 8.76 -1.96
C TYR A 67 -1.49 8.77 -0.55
N VAL A 68 -1.86 7.79 0.27
CA VAL A 68 -1.45 7.67 1.67
C VAL A 68 -0.93 6.26 1.92
N ASP A 69 -0.14 6.10 2.98
CA ASP A 69 0.22 4.78 3.46
C ASP A 69 -1.03 4.07 4.00
N VAL A 70 -1.42 2.97 3.35
CA VAL A 70 -2.57 2.14 3.71
C VAL A 70 -2.19 0.95 4.59
N CYS A 71 -0.90 0.65 4.72
CA CYS A 71 -0.38 -0.49 5.46
C CYS A 71 -0.35 -0.23 6.97
N ILE A 72 0.18 0.91 7.38
CA ILE A 72 0.41 1.22 8.82
C ILE A 72 -0.47 2.35 9.35
N THR A 73 -1.21 3.05 8.49
CA THR A 73 -2.02 4.20 8.93
C THR A 73 -3.46 3.77 9.19
N PRO A 74 -4.02 4.00 10.40
CA PRO A 74 -5.43 3.76 10.71
C PRO A 74 -6.39 4.59 9.86
N THR A 75 -7.63 4.11 9.70
CA THR A 75 -8.68 4.71 8.86
C THR A 75 -8.92 6.19 9.17
N SER A 76 -8.98 6.54 10.45
CA SER A 76 -9.17 7.90 10.94
C SER A 76 -8.08 8.85 10.43
N LYS A 77 -6.82 8.46 10.62
CA LYS A 77 -5.64 9.22 10.15
C LYS A 77 -5.56 9.27 8.63
N ARG A 78 -5.95 8.21 7.92
CA ARG A 78 -5.99 8.22 6.45
C ARG A 78 -7.00 9.25 5.94
N ARG A 79 -8.24 9.23 6.45
CA ARG A 79 -9.27 10.21 6.07
C ARG A 79 -8.85 11.64 6.40
N GLN A 80 -8.32 11.86 7.60
CA GLN A 80 -7.81 13.17 8.00
C GLN A 80 -6.74 13.68 7.03
N ARG A 81 -5.73 12.86 6.70
CA ARG A 81 -4.67 13.24 5.74
C ARG A 81 -5.23 13.57 4.36
N LEU A 82 -6.18 12.76 3.87
CA LEU A 82 -6.82 12.98 2.57
C LEU A 82 -7.62 14.29 2.55
N HIS A 83 -8.39 14.56 3.59
CA HIS A 83 -9.14 15.81 3.72
C HIS A 83 -8.21 17.03 3.87
N ASP A 84 -7.14 16.92 4.66
CA ASP A 84 -6.21 18.01 4.90
C ASP A 84 -5.38 18.37 3.66
N GLN A 85 -4.95 17.37 2.90
CA GLN A 85 -4.11 17.55 1.71
C GLN A 85 -4.93 17.73 0.44
N TYR A 86 -5.91 16.86 0.17
CA TYR A 86 -6.62 16.78 -1.11
C TYR A 86 -8.07 17.27 -1.05
N LYS A 87 -8.58 17.60 0.14
CA LYS A 87 -9.91 18.22 0.33
C LYS A 87 -11.08 17.33 -0.13
N PHE A 88 -10.96 16.02 0.06
CA PHE A 88 -12.06 15.06 -0.16
C PHE A 88 -12.12 14.02 0.96
N ASP A 89 -13.29 13.41 1.12
CA ASP A 89 -13.53 12.29 2.04
C ASP A 89 -13.57 10.97 1.28
N CYS A 90 -12.74 10.01 1.69
CA CYS A 90 -12.66 8.71 1.01
C CYS A 90 -13.80 7.77 1.44
N SER A 91 -14.61 7.36 0.46
CA SER A 91 -15.72 6.41 0.62
C SER A 91 -15.46 5.06 -0.07
N CYS A 92 -14.19 4.71 -0.30
CA CYS A 92 -13.84 3.42 -0.91
C CYS A 92 -14.31 2.24 -0.06
N GLU A 93 -14.37 1.04 -0.65
CA GLU A 93 -14.84 -0.19 0.00
C GLU A 93 -14.20 -0.41 1.38
N ARG A 94 -12.87 -0.26 1.49
CA ARG A 94 -12.15 -0.41 2.76
C ARG A 94 -12.58 0.62 3.81
N CYS A 95 -12.69 1.88 3.41
CA CYS A 95 -13.18 2.92 4.31
C CYS A 95 -14.63 2.66 4.73
N SER A 96 -15.47 2.14 3.85
CA SER A 96 -16.86 1.80 4.17
C SER A 96 -16.96 0.62 5.14
N ARG A 97 -16.09 -0.39 4.99
CA ARG A 97 -16.03 -1.57 5.89
C ARG A 97 -15.47 -1.26 7.27
N GLU A 98 -14.40 -0.46 7.34
CA GLU A 98 -13.74 -0.12 8.62
C GLU A 98 -14.53 0.92 9.45
N GLY A 99 -15.60 1.52 8.90
CA GLY A 99 -16.46 2.47 9.61
C GLY A 99 -15.84 3.85 9.84
N PRO A 100 -16.54 4.78 10.54
CA PRO A 100 -15.93 5.96 11.13
C PRO A 100 -14.87 5.55 12.15
N ALA A 101 -13.92 6.44 12.43
CA ALA A 101 -12.86 6.24 13.41
C ALA A 101 -13.38 5.48 14.63
N LEU A 102 -12.87 4.27 14.87
CA LEU A 102 -13.03 3.62 16.17
C LEU A 102 -12.69 4.68 17.23
N SER A 103 -13.61 4.95 18.15
CA SER A 103 -13.32 5.83 19.28
C SER A 103 -12.09 5.29 20.01
N ASP A 104 -11.29 6.17 20.61
CA ASP A 104 -10.11 5.78 21.43
C ASP A 104 -10.45 4.77 22.55
N GLU A 105 -11.74 4.55 22.81
CA GLU A 105 -12.31 3.61 23.77
C GLU A 105 -12.50 2.17 23.21
N ASP A 106 -12.49 1.97 21.88
CA ASP A 106 -12.56 0.65 21.24
C ASP A 106 -11.15 0.03 21.09
N LYS A 107 -10.48 -0.20 22.22
CA LYS A 107 -9.25 -1.00 22.34
C LYS A 107 -9.52 -2.49 22.11
N SER A 108 -10.22 -2.83 21.03
CA SER A 108 -10.71 -4.19 20.83
C SER A 108 -9.58 -5.18 20.48
N TYR A 109 -8.42 -4.74 19.93
CA TYR A 109 -7.32 -5.68 19.64
C TYR A 109 -5.91 -5.08 19.81
N PRO A 110 -5.30 -5.21 21.01
CA PRO A 110 -3.92 -4.79 21.26
C PRO A 110 -2.92 -5.43 20.29
N LYS A 111 -3.15 -6.70 19.89
CA LYS A 111 -2.24 -7.45 19.01
C LYS A 111 -2.07 -6.84 17.62
N LEU A 112 -3.12 -6.30 17.02
CA LEU A 112 -3.02 -5.66 15.70
C LEU A 112 -2.22 -4.37 15.80
N VAL A 113 -2.46 -3.57 16.83
CA VAL A 113 -1.73 -2.33 17.08
C VAL A 113 -0.24 -2.62 17.31
N TYR A 114 0.11 -3.65 18.09
CA TYR A 114 1.51 -4.06 18.26
C TYR A 114 2.13 -4.57 16.96
N ALA A 115 1.41 -5.38 16.18
CA ALA A 115 1.91 -5.90 14.90
C ALA A 115 2.14 -4.78 13.86
N GLU A 116 1.25 -3.78 13.80
CA GLU A 116 1.39 -2.62 12.94
C GLU A 116 2.58 -1.73 13.37
N GLU A 117 2.79 -1.58 14.68
CA GLU A 117 3.92 -0.85 15.24
C GLU A 117 5.25 -1.59 15.01
N ASP A 118 5.29 -2.91 15.18
CA ASP A 118 6.46 -3.74 14.90
C ASP A 118 6.82 -3.70 13.42
N LEU A 119 5.83 -3.74 12.53
CA LEU A 119 6.02 -3.55 11.09
C LEU A 119 6.64 -2.17 10.82
N ARG A 120 6.06 -1.11 11.39
CA ARG A 120 6.54 0.26 11.23
C ARG A 120 8.00 0.42 11.69
N LEU A 121 8.32 -0.09 12.87
CA LEU A 121 9.67 -0.01 13.44
C LEU A 121 10.68 -0.82 12.63
N SER A 122 10.30 -2.00 12.16
CA SER A 122 11.16 -2.86 11.34
C SER A 122 11.48 -2.21 9.99
N VAL A 123 10.49 -1.59 9.35
CA VAL A 123 10.71 -0.79 8.12
C VAL A 123 11.65 0.39 8.40
N GLN A 124 11.44 1.13 9.50
CA GLN A 124 12.33 2.26 9.87
C GLN A 124 13.77 1.82 10.12
N LYS A 125 13.97 0.63 10.69
CA LYS A 125 15.28 0.04 10.95
C LYS A 125 15.89 -0.67 9.74
N GLN A 126 15.18 -0.73 8.61
CA GLN A 126 15.56 -1.51 7.43
C GLN A 126 15.76 -3.02 7.73
N ASP A 127 15.09 -3.54 8.77
CA ASP A 127 15.06 -4.98 9.05
C ASP A 127 13.93 -5.62 8.25
N TRP A 128 14.22 -5.97 7.01
CA TRP A 128 13.22 -6.51 6.08
C TRP A 128 12.71 -7.90 6.47
N LYS A 129 13.50 -8.67 7.23
CA LYS A 129 13.09 -9.99 7.72
C LYS A 129 12.04 -9.85 8.80
N GLU A 130 12.24 -8.93 9.75
CA GLU A 130 11.24 -8.64 10.78
C GLU A 130 10.03 -7.90 10.19
N ALA A 131 10.24 -6.98 9.25
CA ALA A 131 9.14 -6.30 8.55
C ALA A 131 8.23 -7.30 7.82
N ALA A 132 8.80 -8.32 7.16
CA ALA A 132 8.03 -9.38 6.55
C ALA A 132 7.26 -10.23 7.59
N ARG A 133 7.86 -10.52 8.76
CA ARG A 133 7.19 -11.23 9.86
C ARG A 133 6.00 -10.44 10.41
N ALA A 134 6.24 -9.19 10.80
CA ALA A 134 5.20 -8.31 11.34
C ALA A 134 4.09 -8.04 10.30
N GLY A 135 4.45 -7.85 9.03
CA GLY A 135 3.50 -7.68 7.94
C GLY A 135 2.56 -8.88 7.75
N ARG A 136 3.05 -10.11 7.90
CA ARG A 136 2.20 -11.31 7.91
C ARG A 136 1.23 -11.33 9.09
N LEU A 137 1.71 -10.97 10.27
CA LEU A 137 0.86 -10.94 11.46
C LEU A 137 -0.25 -9.89 11.34
N VAL A 138 0.06 -8.71 10.80
CA VAL A 138 -0.94 -7.68 10.50
C VAL A 138 -2.00 -8.20 9.53
N ASP A 139 -1.57 -8.89 8.48
CA ASP A 139 -2.47 -9.50 7.49
C ASP A 139 -3.37 -10.58 8.11
N GLU A 140 -2.81 -11.57 8.81
CA GLU A 140 -3.57 -12.62 9.50
C GLU A 140 -4.63 -12.04 10.44
N LEU A 141 -4.26 -11.01 11.20
CA LEU A 141 -5.17 -10.33 12.11
C LEU A 141 -6.27 -9.59 11.34
N ARG A 142 -5.95 -8.89 10.25
CA ARG A 142 -6.96 -8.20 9.42
C ARG A 142 -7.88 -9.15 8.67
N VAL A 143 -7.38 -10.28 8.17
CA VAL A 143 -8.18 -11.34 7.54
C VAL A 143 -9.17 -11.94 8.54
N SER A 144 -8.69 -12.23 9.77
CA SER A 144 -9.57 -12.76 10.82
C SER A 144 -10.66 -11.76 11.22
N LEU A 145 -10.36 -10.47 11.25
CA LEU A 145 -11.31 -9.40 11.58
C LEU A 145 -12.32 -9.14 10.45
N SER A 146 -11.92 -9.39 9.21
CA SER A 146 -12.75 -9.14 8.02
C SER A 146 -13.65 -10.31 7.63
N GLY A 147 -13.70 -11.38 8.44
CA GLY A 147 -14.57 -12.54 8.19
C GLY A 147 -14.12 -13.40 7.00
N GLY A 148 -12.84 -13.33 6.62
CA GLY A 148 -12.27 -14.16 5.55
C GLY A 148 -12.62 -13.74 4.12
N GLN A 149 -13.20 -12.54 3.89
CA GLN A 149 -13.43 -12.02 2.54
C GLN A 149 -12.42 -10.96 2.09
N GLU A 150 -11.74 -11.36 1.00
CA GLU A 150 -11.08 -10.63 -0.08
C GLU A 150 -9.80 -9.82 0.20
N TYR A 151 -8.76 -10.17 -0.58
CA TYR A 151 -7.53 -9.44 -0.91
C TYR A 151 -7.21 -8.23 -0.01
N ASP A 152 -6.32 -8.43 0.97
CA ASP A 152 -5.75 -7.31 1.72
C ASP A 152 -4.77 -6.57 0.80
N VAL A 153 -5.11 -5.32 0.48
CA VAL A 153 -4.26 -4.39 -0.25
C VAL A 153 -2.87 -4.26 0.36
N CYS A 154 -2.79 -4.35 1.68
CA CYS A 154 -1.54 -4.29 2.40
C CYS A 154 -0.70 -5.54 2.14
N LEU A 155 -1.32 -6.70 1.94
CA LEU A 155 -0.62 -7.90 1.50
C LEU A 155 -0.04 -7.72 0.10
N GLY A 156 -0.80 -7.18 -0.85
CA GLY A 156 -0.32 -6.91 -2.22
C GLY A 156 0.80 -5.88 -2.29
N VAL A 157 0.64 -4.76 -1.59
CA VAL A 157 1.65 -3.68 -1.54
C VAL A 157 2.90 -4.16 -0.79
N ASN A 158 2.76 -4.82 0.36
CA ASN A 158 3.89 -5.35 1.12
C ASN A 158 4.60 -6.47 0.38
N ALA A 159 3.88 -7.42 -0.24
CA ALA A 159 4.49 -8.51 -0.98
C ALA A 159 5.26 -8.00 -2.21
N TYR A 160 4.72 -7.01 -2.92
CA TYR A 160 5.41 -6.37 -4.03
C TYR A 160 6.66 -5.59 -3.56
N MET A 161 6.54 -4.80 -2.48
CA MET A 161 7.67 -4.06 -1.90
C MET A 161 8.77 -4.98 -1.40
N LEU A 162 8.39 -6.05 -0.68
CA LEU A 162 9.30 -7.10 -0.24
C LEU A 162 9.92 -7.81 -1.44
N ALA A 163 9.17 -8.10 -2.50
CA ALA A 163 9.72 -8.72 -3.69
C ALA A 163 10.76 -7.84 -4.38
N LYS A 164 10.53 -6.52 -4.45
CA LYS A 164 11.50 -5.57 -4.98
C LYS A 164 12.77 -5.54 -4.13
N ILE A 165 12.64 -5.39 -2.82
CA ILE A 165 13.79 -5.34 -1.89
C ILE A 165 14.59 -6.65 -1.92
N LEU A 166 13.90 -7.80 -1.88
CA LEU A 166 14.53 -9.12 -1.90
C LEU A 166 15.07 -9.53 -3.27
N SER A 167 14.59 -8.92 -4.37
CA SER A 167 15.16 -9.14 -5.70
C SER A 167 16.50 -8.44 -5.92
N LEU A 168 16.86 -7.49 -5.05
CA LEU A 168 18.18 -6.83 -5.05
C LEU A 168 19.21 -7.64 -4.26
N ASP A 169 18.76 -8.54 -3.38
CA ASP A 169 19.56 -9.57 -2.73
C ASP A 169 19.32 -10.91 -3.46
N ASP A 170 20.17 -11.25 -4.44
CA ASP A 170 20.04 -12.36 -5.42
C ASP A 170 19.65 -13.76 -4.86
N GLY A 171 19.66 -13.98 -3.55
CA GLY A 171 19.31 -15.24 -2.90
C GLY A 171 17.83 -15.44 -2.55
N LEU A 172 16.98 -14.41 -2.57
CA LEU A 172 15.61 -14.47 -1.99
C LEU A 172 14.46 -14.27 -3.01
N LEU A 173 14.79 -14.20 -4.30
CA LEU A 173 13.84 -13.95 -5.39
C LEU A 173 12.67 -14.95 -5.47
N ARG A 174 12.91 -16.24 -5.18
CA ARG A 174 11.84 -17.26 -5.19
C ARG A 174 10.81 -17.06 -4.08
N GLU A 175 11.26 -16.67 -2.88
CA GLU A 175 10.36 -16.40 -1.75
C GLU A 175 9.55 -15.13 -2.01
N ALA A 176 10.21 -14.09 -2.51
CA ALA A 176 9.60 -12.85 -2.99
C ALA A 176 8.44 -13.08 -3.98
N LEU A 177 8.67 -13.88 -5.02
CA LEU A 177 7.66 -14.21 -6.03
C LEU A 177 6.52 -15.07 -5.46
N THR A 178 6.82 -15.97 -4.52
CA THR A 178 5.80 -16.81 -3.86
C THR A 178 4.88 -15.97 -2.96
N TYR A 179 5.44 -15.00 -2.24
CA TYR A 179 4.65 -14.06 -1.44
C TYR A 179 3.80 -13.14 -2.32
N PHE A 180 4.37 -12.65 -3.43
CA PHE A 180 3.62 -11.87 -4.41
C PHE A 180 2.45 -12.68 -5.00
N ALA A 181 2.68 -13.92 -5.43
CA ALA A 181 1.64 -14.80 -5.99
C ALA A 181 0.49 -15.07 -5.00
N LYS A 182 0.82 -15.32 -3.72
CA LYS A 182 -0.18 -15.48 -2.64
C LYS A 182 -0.97 -14.20 -2.38
N ALA A 183 -0.31 -13.05 -2.45
CA ALA A 183 -0.91 -11.77 -2.18
C ALA A 183 -1.97 -11.41 -3.23
N VAL A 184 -1.62 -11.51 -4.51
CA VAL A 184 -2.46 -11.02 -5.63
C VAL A 184 -3.32 -12.11 -6.27
N ASN A 185 -3.43 -13.28 -5.64
CA ASN A 185 -4.10 -14.47 -6.20
C ASN A 185 -3.64 -14.75 -7.65
N TRP A 186 -2.35 -14.49 -7.90
CA TRP A 186 -1.75 -14.45 -9.23
C TRP A 186 -1.10 -15.79 -9.54
N ASP A 187 -1.54 -16.39 -10.65
CA ASP A 187 -0.93 -17.60 -11.18
C ASP A 187 0.37 -17.24 -11.91
N ALA A 188 1.51 -17.60 -11.31
CA ALA A 188 2.84 -17.41 -11.87
C ALA A 188 3.06 -18.13 -13.22
N SER A 189 2.14 -19.01 -13.64
CA SER A 189 2.18 -19.69 -14.95
C SER A 189 1.85 -18.79 -16.15
N GLN A 190 1.36 -17.57 -15.92
CA GLN A 190 0.84 -16.66 -16.95
C GLN A 190 1.92 -15.73 -17.56
N THR A 191 3.13 -15.72 -17.04
CA THR A 191 4.26 -14.96 -17.60
C THR A 191 5.12 -15.86 -18.49
N GLN A 192 4.78 -15.89 -19.78
CA GLN A 192 5.69 -16.30 -20.86
C GLN A 192 6.66 -15.17 -21.20
#